data_AF-A0A661XPQ8-F1
#
_entry.id   AF-A0A661XPQ8-F1
#
_cell.length_a   1.000
_cell.length_b   1.000
_cell.length_c   1.000
_cell.angle_alpha   90.00
_cell.angle_beta   90.00
_cell.angle_gamma   90.00
#
_symmetry.space_group_name_H-M   'P 1'
#
loop_
_entity.id
_entity.type
_entity.pdbx_description
1 polymer ?
#
loop_
_entity_poly.entity_id
_entity_poly.type
_entity_poly.pdbx_seq_one_letter_code
_entity_poly.pdbx_strand_id
1 'polypeptide(L)'
;MRLIIVDSDSEPQCLATLRSTPKAKYEDLKDVCMKEVRQSLGVQQMGYCAYCEQKMSTLVFVEHYLSRHSHKSQELDFENFLGCCSGKLYNDRMGGQHIEICNVSKKRTQLRIDPRIKQHVDNIYYEGDATIRSGDKDHDADLKNVLNLNTQELKDKRNAQYKSTWDIMIRNAKSLKLTKTDSYSKGLKIAQAGTMEFSGYVSYRYRNLIDS
;
A
#
# COMPACT_ATOMS: atom_id res chain seq x y z
N MET A 1 -1.23 4.94 5.10
CA MET A 1 -1.71 4.44 3.81
C MET A 1 -1.70 5.60 2.82
N ARG A 2 -1.45 5.32 1.55
CA ARG A 2 -1.48 6.31 0.46
C ARG A 2 -2.76 6.14 -0.34
N LEU A 3 -3.19 7.22 -0.99
CA LEU A 3 -4.26 7.15 -1.97
C LEU A 3 -3.80 6.30 -3.16
N ILE A 4 -4.61 5.33 -3.53
CA ILE A 4 -4.40 4.49 -4.69
C ILE A 4 -5.26 5.01 -5.83
N ILE A 5 -4.63 5.26 -6.96
CA ILE A 5 -5.31 5.65 -8.19
C ILE A 5 -5.19 4.46 -9.13
N VAL A 6 -6.33 4.01 -9.61
CA VAL A 6 -6.43 3.02 -10.69
C VAL A 6 -7.23 3.70 -11.79
N ASP A 7 -6.52 4.14 -12.81
CA ASP A 7 -7.06 4.82 -13.98
C ASP A 7 -7.58 3.80 -14.98
N SER A 8 -8.89 3.86 -15.25
CA SER A 8 -9.58 3.01 -16.22
C SER A 8 -9.03 3.19 -17.63
N ASP A 9 -8.54 4.37 -17.99
CA ASP A 9 -8.00 4.65 -19.32
C ASP A 9 -6.64 3.95 -19.54
N SER A 10 -6.00 3.55 -18.45
CA SER A 10 -4.75 2.78 -18.41
C SER A 10 -4.99 1.26 -18.26
N GLU A 11 -6.24 0.80 -18.47
CA GLU A 11 -6.57 -0.62 -18.53
C GLU A 11 -5.86 -1.30 -19.71
N PRO A 12 -5.18 -2.45 -19.51
CA PRO A 12 -4.61 -3.19 -20.62
C PRO A 12 -5.68 -3.66 -21.61
N GLN A 13 -5.44 -3.45 -22.91
CA GLN A 13 -6.39 -3.83 -23.97
C GLN A 13 -6.77 -5.31 -23.92
N CYS A 14 -5.84 -6.19 -23.53
CA CYS A 14 -6.12 -7.60 -23.37
C CYS A 14 -7.18 -7.89 -22.29
N LEU A 15 -7.20 -7.12 -21.19
CA LEU A 15 -8.18 -7.25 -20.11
C LEU A 15 -9.54 -6.72 -20.57
N ALA A 16 -9.56 -5.59 -21.25
CA ALA A 16 -10.79 -5.03 -21.83
C ALA A 16 -11.45 -6.01 -22.83
N THR A 17 -10.64 -6.64 -23.69
CA THR A 17 -11.10 -7.68 -24.62
C THR A 17 -11.62 -8.91 -23.87
N LEU A 18 -10.91 -9.37 -22.84
CA LEU A 18 -11.33 -10.51 -22.02
C LEU A 18 -12.66 -10.22 -21.30
N ARG A 19 -12.80 -9.04 -20.69
CA ARG A 19 -14.05 -8.58 -20.03
C ARG A 19 -15.24 -8.53 -20.98
N SER A 20 -15.00 -8.25 -22.26
CA SER A 20 -16.03 -8.21 -23.31
C SER A 20 -16.41 -9.60 -23.85
N THR A 21 -15.67 -10.66 -23.47
CA THR A 21 -15.92 -12.02 -23.94
C THR A 21 -17.02 -12.69 -23.10
N PRO A 22 -18.08 -13.25 -23.72
CA PRO A 22 -19.15 -13.90 -22.98
C PRO A 22 -18.65 -15.02 -22.08
N LYS A 23 -19.05 -14.99 -20.79
CA LYS A 23 -18.70 -15.97 -19.75
C LYS A 23 -17.21 -16.04 -19.38
N ALA A 24 -16.37 -15.12 -19.87
CA ALA A 24 -14.99 -15.02 -19.43
C ALA A 24 -14.92 -14.69 -17.93
N LYS A 25 -13.88 -15.22 -17.27
CA LYS A 25 -13.65 -15.11 -15.83
C LYS A 25 -12.23 -14.67 -15.54
N TYR A 26 -11.97 -14.32 -14.29
CA TYR A 26 -10.62 -13.96 -13.87
C TYR A 26 -9.60 -15.09 -14.10
N GLU A 27 -10.01 -16.35 -13.95
CA GLU A 27 -9.13 -17.50 -14.24
C GLU A 27 -8.63 -17.53 -15.69
N ASP A 28 -9.34 -16.91 -16.63
CA ASP A 28 -8.98 -16.85 -18.04
C ASP A 28 -7.91 -15.77 -18.31
N LEU A 29 -7.59 -14.94 -17.32
CA LEU A 29 -6.50 -13.96 -17.37
C LEU A 29 -5.14 -14.67 -17.27
N LYS A 30 -4.59 -15.11 -18.41
CA LYS A 30 -3.34 -15.87 -18.48
C LYS A 30 -2.11 -15.02 -18.84
N ASP A 31 -0.95 -15.54 -18.42
CA ASP A 31 0.42 -15.21 -18.84
C ASP A 31 0.69 -13.75 -19.23
N VAL A 32 0.56 -13.44 -20.53
CA VAL A 32 0.89 -12.13 -21.09
C VAL A 32 -0.04 -11.05 -20.54
N CYS A 33 -1.34 -11.32 -20.54
CA CYS A 33 -2.31 -10.32 -20.08
C CYS A 33 -2.21 -10.09 -18.57
N MET A 34 -2.00 -11.15 -17.79
CA MET A 34 -1.72 -11.02 -16.35
C MET A 34 -0.46 -10.17 -16.08
N LYS A 35 0.59 -10.32 -16.90
CA LYS A 35 1.80 -9.51 -16.79
C LYS A 35 1.53 -8.04 -17.08
N GLU A 36 0.76 -7.73 -18.12
CA GLU A 36 0.39 -6.35 -18.46
C GLU A 36 -0.45 -5.70 -17.35
N VAL A 37 -1.43 -6.41 -16.80
CA VAL A 37 -2.23 -5.95 -15.65
C VAL A 37 -1.34 -5.64 -14.45
N ARG A 38 -0.44 -6.56 -14.10
CA ARG A 38 0.51 -6.37 -12.99
C ARG A 38 1.44 -5.19 -13.22
N GLN A 39 1.91 -5.00 -14.44
CA GLN A 39 2.76 -3.87 -14.81
C GLN A 39 2.01 -2.55 -14.70
N SER A 40 0.77 -2.48 -15.22
CA SER A 40 -0.06 -1.27 -15.13
C SER A 40 -0.32 -0.89 -13.67
N LEU A 41 -0.79 -1.82 -12.83
CA LEU A 41 -0.98 -1.58 -11.39
C LEU A 41 0.32 -1.18 -10.68
N GLY A 42 1.43 -1.83 -11.04
CA GLY A 42 2.75 -1.50 -10.52
C GLY A 42 3.16 -0.06 -10.81
N VAL A 43 2.96 0.42 -12.04
CA VAL A 43 3.26 1.80 -12.43
C VAL A 43 2.34 2.78 -11.72
N GLN A 44 1.04 2.55 -11.76
CA GLN A 44 0.04 3.46 -11.20
C GLN A 44 0.15 3.60 -9.67
N GLN A 45 0.58 2.53 -8.99
CA GLN A 45 0.84 2.56 -7.54
C GLN A 45 2.30 2.87 -7.17
N MET A 46 3.10 3.33 -8.13
CA MET A 46 4.53 3.66 -7.96
C MET A 46 5.38 2.51 -7.40
N GLY A 47 4.94 1.27 -7.60
CA GLY A 47 5.58 0.07 -7.10
C GLY A 47 5.35 -0.21 -5.62
N TYR A 48 4.33 0.38 -4.97
CA TYR A 48 4.02 0.15 -3.56
C TYR A 48 2.69 -0.59 -3.38
N CYS A 49 2.65 -1.47 -2.37
CA CYS A 49 1.46 -2.22 -2.00
C CYS A 49 0.33 -1.27 -1.57
N ALA A 50 -0.88 -1.53 -2.08
CA ALA A 50 -2.08 -0.73 -1.82
C ALA A 50 -2.42 -0.57 -0.32
N TYR A 51 -2.05 -1.54 0.51
CA TYR A 51 -2.37 -1.54 1.95
C TYR A 51 -1.19 -1.18 2.84
N CYS A 52 -0.10 -1.94 2.79
CA CYS A 52 0.99 -1.76 3.76
C CYS A 52 2.05 -0.72 3.36
N GLU A 53 2.01 -0.18 2.13
CA GLU A 53 3.03 0.72 1.56
C GLU A 53 4.45 0.11 1.44
N GLN A 54 4.59 -1.20 1.56
CA GLN A 54 5.85 -1.87 1.21
C GLN A 54 6.09 -1.83 -0.30
N LYS A 55 7.35 -1.71 -0.70
CA LYS A 55 7.76 -1.77 -2.10
C LYS A 55 7.58 -3.20 -2.63
N MET A 56 6.95 -3.30 -3.79
CA MET A 56 6.76 -4.55 -4.53
C MET A 56 8.01 -4.80 -5.37
N SER A 57 8.94 -5.62 -4.88
CA SER A 57 10.28 -5.74 -5.46
C SER A 57 10.35 -6.57 -6.75
N THR A 58 9.48 -7.56 -6.93
CA THR A 58 9.64 -8.56 -8.02
C THR A 58 8.32 -9.09 -8.58
N LEU A 59 7.26 -9.13 -7.78
CA LEU A 59 5.95 -9.60 -8.24
C LEU A 59 4.85 -8.76 -7.61
N VAL A 60 4.01 -8.18 -8.46
CA VAL A 60 2.76 -7.52 -8.06
C VAL A 60 1.68 -8.58 -7.99
N PHE A 61 1.05 -8.72 -6.83
CA PHE A 61 -0.13 -9.57 -6.68
C PHE A 61 -1.36 -8.72 -7.00
N VAL A 62 -2.26 -9.26 -7.84
CA VAL A 62 -3.52 -8.60 -8.15
C VAL A 62 -4.53 -9.01 -7.08
N GLU A 63 -5.02 -8.04 -6.34
CA GLU A 63 -6.08 -8.20 -5.35
C GLU A 63 -7.35 -7.53 -5.85
N HIS A 64 -8.50 -8.17 -5.65
CA HIS A 64 -9.79 -7.54 -5.88
C HIS A 64 -10.26 -6.83 -4.62
N TYR A 65 -10.54 -5.53 -4.72
CA TYR A 65 -11.12 -4.80 -3.60
C TYR A 65 -12.48 -5.39 -3.21
N LEU A 66 -13.41 -5.43 -4.17
CA LEU A 66 -14.66 -6.16 -4.10
C LEU A 66 -14.38 -7.65 -4.33
N SER A 67 -14.58 -8.48 -3.31
CA SER A 67 -14.25 -9.91 -3.39
C SER A 67 -15.00 -10.59 -4.55
N ARG A 68 -14.27 -11.33 -5.39
CA ARG A 68 -14.82 -12.15 -6.47
C ARG A 68 -15.87 -13.17 -6.01
N HIS A 69 -15.81 -13.59 -4.74
CA HIS A 69 -16.80 -14.51 -4.20
C HIS A 69 -18.20 -13.87 -4.14
N SER A 70 -18.25 -12.61 -3.74
CA SER A 70 -19.50 -11.87 -3.53
C SER A 70 -19.88 -10.98 -4.72
N HIS A 71 -18.91 -10.59 -5.54
CA HIS A 71 -19.07 -9.65 -6.66
C HIS A 71 -18.51 -10.23 -7.96
N LYS A 72 -19.12 -11.33 -8.44
CA LYS A 72 -18.66 -12.04 -9.65
C LYS A 72 -18.64 -11.15 -10.90
N SER A 73 -19.61 -10.23 -11.04
CA SER A 73 -19.67 -9.28 -12.15
C SER A 73 -18.52 -8.26 -12.18
N GLN A 74 -17.69 -8.22 -11.14
CA GLN A 74 -16.57 -7.28 -10.98
C GLN A 74 -15.21 -8.00 -11.04
N GLU A 75 -15.18 -9.29 -11.41
CA GLU A 75 -13.95 -10.08 -11.34
C GLU A 75 -12.92 -9.73 -12.44
N LEU A 76 -13.38 -9.13 -13.53
CA LEU A 76 -12.54 -8.63 -14.63
C LEU A 76 -12.54 -7.10 -14.70
N ASP A 77 -13.12 -6.43 -13.72
CA ASP A 77 -13.14 -4.96 -13.69
C ASP A 77 -11.80 -4.42 -13.22
N PHE A 78 -11.09 -3.70 -14.10
CA PHE A 78 -9.77 -3.19 -13.81
C PHE A 78 -9.76 -2.18 -12.65
N GLU A 79 -10.79 -1.35 -12.52
CA GLU A 79 -10.89 -0.40 -11.41
C GLU A 79 -11.01 -1.12 -10.05
N ASN A 80 -11.51 -2.36 -10.06
CA ASN A 80 -11.59 -3.22 -8.89
C ASN A 80 -10.25 -3.91 -8.53
N PHE A 81 -9.21 -3.76 -9.34
CA PHE A 81 -7.91 -4.38 -9.10
C PHE A 81 -6.97 -3.48 -8.31
N LEU A 82 -6.21 -4.07 -7.41
CA LEU A 82 -5.18 -3.40 -6.61
C LEU A 82 -3.86 -4.20 -6.68
N GLY A 83 -2.76 -3.50 -6.83
CA GLY A 83 -1.41 -4.06 -6.68
C GLY A 83 -1.05 -4.27 -5.20
N CYS A 84 -0.76 -5.50 -4.81
CA CYS A 84 -0.41 -5.87 -3.45
C CYS A 84 0.96 -6.56 -3.38
N CYS A 85 1.56 -6.50 -2.18
CA CYS A 85 2.71 -7.35 -1.84
C CYS A 85 2.29 -8.83 -1.77
N SER A 86 3.24 -9.71 -1.44
CA SER A 86 2.97 -11.14 -1.23
C SER A 86 1.95 -11.44 -0.13
N GLY A 87 1.65 -10.48 0.74
CA GLY A 87 0.84 -10.65 1.94
C GLY A 87 1.50 -11.56 2.99
N LYS A 88 2.80 -11.87 2.84
CA LYS A 88 3.54 -12.76 3.74
C LYS A 88 4.79 -12.08 4.25
N LEU A 89 4.89 -11.94 5.57
CA LEU A 89 6.10 -11.50 6.26
C LEU A 89 6.84 -12.73 6.79
N TYR A 90 8.03 -12.99 6.26
CA TYR A 90 8.84 -14.12 6.65
C TYR A 90 9.81 -13.73 7.75
N ASN A 91 9.69 -14.40 8.90
CA ASN A 91 10.58 -14.22 10.05
C ASN A 91 11.79 -15.18 9.96
N ASP A 92 11.58 -16.33 9.31
CA ASP A 92 12.62 -17.25 8.86
C ASP A 92 12.29 -17.70 7.43
N ARG A 93 13.15 -17.32 6.47
CA ARG A 93 12.95 -17.69 5.05
C ARG A 93 13.22 -19.17 4.79
N MET A 94 13.98 -19.85 5.64
CA MET A 94 14.32 -21.27 5.48
C MET A 94 13.25 -22.19 6.08
N GLY A 95 12.70 -21.83 7.25
CA GLY A 95 11.64 -22.59 7.92
C GLY A 95 10.22 -22.36 7.37
N GLY A 96 10.03 -21.41 6.45
CA GLY A 96 8.74 -21.15 5.78
C GLY A 96 7.65 -20.51 6.66
N GLN A 97 7.94 -20.25 7.94
CA GLN A 97 7.03 -19.56 8.84
C GLN A 97 6.85 -18.10 8.41
N HIS A 98 5.59 -17.68 8.34
CA HIS A 98 5.24 -16.34 7.94
C HIS A 98 3.99 -15.84 8.65
N ILE A 99 3.89 -14.53 8.74
CA ILE A 99 2.70 -13.82 9.20
C ILE A 99 1.93 -13.34 7.97
N GLU A 100 0.64 -13.67 7.94
CA GLU A 100 -0.27 -13.21 6.90
C GLU A 100 -0.71 -11.77 7.17
N ILE A 101 -0.57 -10.92 6.16
CA ILE A 101 -0.98 -9.52 6.16
C ILE A 101 -1.66 -9.17 4.82
N CYS A 102 -2.21 -7.96 4.71
CA CYS A 102 -2.73 -7.41 3.45
C CYS A 102 -3.78 -8.33 2.81
N ASN A 103 -3.63 -8.62 1.51
CA ASN A 103 -4.53 -9.48 0.74
C ASN A 103 -4.64 -10.90 1.30
N VAL A 104 -3.54 -11.50 1.78
CA VAL A 104 -3.56 -12.86 2.32
C VAL A 104 -4.33 -12.91 3.65
N SER A 105 -4.18 -11.90 4.50
CA SER A 105 -4.96 -11.80 5.75
C SER A 105 -6.43 -11.46 5.49
N LYS A 106 -6.71 -10.55 4.54
CA LYS A 106 -8.07 -10.15 4.11
C LYS A 106 -8.91 -11.33 3.63
N LYS A 107 -8.29 -12.26 2.89
CA LYS A 107 -8.97 -13.43 2.30
C LYS A 107 -10.17 -12.98 1.45
N ARG A 108 -11.38 -13.37 1.84
CA ARG A 108 -12.63 -13.04 1.16
C ARG A 108 -13.40 -11.90 1.83
N THR A 109 -12.88 -11.36 2.93
CA THR A 109 -13.55 -10.33 3.71
C THR A 109 -13.66 -9.05 2.90
N GLN A 110 -14.87 -8.50 2.83
CA GLN A 110 -15.09 -7.19 2.22
C GLN A 110 -14.64 -6.11 3.20
N LEU A 111 -13.72 -5.26 2.76
CA LEU A 111 -13.30 -4.09 3.52
C LEU A 111 -14.36 -3.00 3.45
N ARG A 112 -14.41 -2.19 4.50
CA ARG A 112 -15.04 -0.87 4.59
C ARG A 112 -14.07 0.24 4.22
N ILE A 113 -12.80 0.10 4.62
CA ILE A 113 -11.75 1.01 4.18
C ILE A 113 -11.37 0.74 2.72
N ASP A 114 -11.38 1.79 1.90
CA ASP A 114 -11.04 1.70 0.48
C ASP A 114 -9.82 2.61 0.23
N PRO A 115 -8.66 2.05 -0.14
CA PRO A 115 -7.47 2.86 -0.40
C PRO A 115 -7.63 3.78 -1.61
N ARG A 116 -8.68 3.62 -2.44
CA ARG A 116 -8.99 4.47 -3.59
C ARG A 116 -9.84 5.68 -3.22
N ILE A 117 -10.46 5.69 -2.03
CA ILE A 117 -11.30 6.80 -1.57
C ILE A 117 -10.45 7.75 -0.72
N LYS A 118 -10.27 8.97 -1.20
CA LYS A 118 -9.45 10.00 -0.54
C LYS A 118 -9.87 10.24 0.92
N GLN A 119 -11.17 10.37 1.18
CA GLN A 119 -11.69 10.57 2.53
C GLN A 119 -11.32 9.43 3.49
N HIS A 120 -11.30 8.18 3.01
CA HIS A 120 -10.95 7.02 3.83
C HIS A 120 -9.46 7.09 4.20
N VAL A 121 -8.61 7.43 3.24
CA VAL A 121 -7.16 7.56 3.44
C VAL A 121 -6.79 8.77 4.31
N ASP A 122 -7.45 9.90 4.11
CA ASP A 122 -7.22 11.13 4.91
C ASP A 122 -7.54 10.91 6.39
N ASN A 123 -8.45 10.00 6.71
CA ASN A 123 -8.83 9.65 8.08
C ASN A 123 -7.88 8.64 8.73
N ILE A 124 -6.77 8.28 8.08
CA ILE A 124 -5.74 7.38 8.61
C ILE A 124 -4.63 8.20 9.26
N TYR A 125 -4.20 7.76 10.44
CA TYR A 125 -3.07 8.35 11.15
C TYR A 125 -2.16 7.27 11.74
N TYR A 126 -1.05 7.69 12.33
CA TYR A 126 -0.10 6.81 12.99
C TYR A 126 0.15 7.25 14.42
N GLU A 127 0.58 6.31 15.26
CA GLU A 127 1.00 6.55 16.65
C GLU A 127 2.53 6.49 16.77
N GLY A 128 3.06 6.90 17.92
CA GLY A 128 4.51 6.93 18.20
C GLY A 128 5.19 5.57 18.04
N ASP A 129 4.50 4.49 18.36
CA ASP A 129 4.97 3.09 18.26
C ASP A 129 4.85 2.50 16.84
N ALA A 130 4.55 3.34 15.83
CA ALA A 130 4.31 2.95 14.44
C ALA A 130 3.01 2.18 14.18
N THR A 131 2.06 2.13 15.12
CA THR A 131 0.70 1.66 14.87
C THR A 131 0.01 2.54 13.82
N ILE A 132 -0.64 1.91 12.83
CA ILE A 132 -1.56 2.58 11.90
C ILE A 132 -2.98 2.50 12.47
N ARG A 133 -3.71 3.62 12.39
CA ARG A 133 -5.06 3.80 12.93
C ARG A 133 -5.97 4.52 11.94
N SER A 134 -7.28 4.46 12.18
CA SER A 134 -8.24 5.38 11.55
C SER A 134 -9.15 6.04 12.58
N GLY A 135 -9.58 7.27 12.31
CA GLY A 135 -10.63 7.94 13.08
C GLY A 135 -12.02 7.31 12.89
N ASP A 136 -12.20 6.51 11.83
CA ASP A 136 -13.40 5.70 11.62
C ASP A 136 -13.20 4.31 12.23
N LYS A 137 -14.15 3.87 13.06
CA LYS A 137 -14.06 2.63 13.83
C LYS A 137 -14.04 1.38 12.94
N ASP A 138 -14.76 1.39 11.83
CA ASP A 138 -14.87 0.23 10.93
C ASP A 138 -13.60 0.15 10.08
N HIS A 139 -13.06 1.30 9.66
CA HIS A 139 -11.76 1.38 9.01
C HIS A 139 -10.61 0.95 9.94
N ASP A 140 -10.62 1.37 11.21
CA ASP A 140 -9.61 0.93 12.20
C ASP A 140 -9.65 -0.58 12.40
N ALA A 141 -10.85 -1.16 12.48
CA ALA A 141 -11.06 -2.59 12.56
C ALA A 141 -10.52 -3.33 11.32
N ASP A 142 -10.73 -2.79 10.12
CA ASP A 142 -10.15 -3.35 8.89
C ASP A 142 -8.63 -3.32 8.90
N LEU A 143 -8.03 -2.16 9.23
CA LEU A 143 -6.57 -1.99 9.29
C LEU A 143 -5.93 -2.98 10.27
N LYS A 144 -6.54 -3.15 11.45
CA LYS A 144 -6.01 -3.97 12.53
C LYS A 144 -6.32 -5.45 12.37
N ASN A 145 -7.59 -5.81 12.14
CA ASN A 145 -8.07 -7.18 12.30
C ASN A 145 -8.21 -7.92 10.96
N VAL A 146 -8.50 -7.21 9.87
CA VAL A 146 -8.70 -7.84 8.55
C VAL A 146 -7.42 -7.82 7.71
N LEU A 147 -6.74 -6.68 7.66
CA LEU A 147 -5.49 -6.51 6.92
C LEU A 147 -4.25 -6.84 7.77
N ASN A 148 -4.41 -6.95 9.09
CA ASN A 148 -3.34 -7.26 10.04
C ASN A 148 -2.12 -6.33 9.87
N LEU A 149 -2.34 -5.01 9.79
CA LEU A 149 -1.26 -4.05 9.47
C LEU A 149 -0.44 -3.59 10.68
N ASN A 150 -0.71 -4.11 11.87
CA ASN A 150 -0.05 -3.69 13.12
C ASN A 150 0.81 -4.78 13.76
N THR A 151 1.27 -5.76 12.97
CA THR A 151 2.29 -6.73 13.42
C THR A 151 3.58 -6.02 13.78
N GLN A 152 4.37 -6.62 14.67
CA GLN A 152 5.64 -6.06 15.10
C GLN A 152 6.59 -5.84 13.90
N GLU A 153 6.61 -6.76 12.95
CA GLU A 153 7.46 -6.71 11.76
C GLU A 153 7.13 -5.50 10.87
N LEU A 154 5.85 -5.15 10.70
CA LEU A 154 5.47 -3.95 9.94
C LEU A 154 5.84 -2.68 10.71
N LYS A 155 5.65 -2.66 12.03
CA LYS A 155 6.07 -1.53 12.88
C LYS A 155 7.59 -1.32 12.81
N ASP A 156 8.36 -2.40 12.86
CA ASP A 156 9.82 -2.36 12.76
C ASP A 156 10.27 -1.86 11.39
N LYS A 157 9.64 -2.33 10.30
CA LYS A 157 9.92 -1.84 8.95
C LYS A 157 9.59 -0.36 8.78
N ARG A 158 8.45 0.11 9.31
CA ARG A 158 8.08 1.54 9.35
C ARG A 158 9.14 2.36 10.08
N ASN A 159 9.57 1.90 11.26
CA ASN A 159 10.61 2.55 12.05
C ASN A 159 11.97 2.56 11.34
N ALA A 160 12.38 1.44 10.73
CA ALA A 160 13.63 1.33 9.98
C ALA A 160 13.63 2.30 8.79
N GLN A 161 12.52 2.40 8.07
CA GLN A 161 12.37 3.34 6.97
C GLN A 161 12.45 4.80 7.45
N TYR A 162 11.75 5.15 8.54
CA TYR A 162 11.90 6.47 9.13
C TYR A 162 13.35 6.77 9.53
N LYS A 163 14.04 5.85 10.22
CA LYS A 163 15.44 5.99 10.61
C LYS A 163 16.36 6.21 9.41
N SER A 164 16.19 5.42 8.35
CA SER A 164 16.95 5.59 7.10
C SER A 164 16.77 6.99 6.50
N THR A 165 15.53 7.48 6.43
CA THR A 165 15.25 8.84 5.92
C THR A 165 15.80 9.93 6.83
N TRP A 166 15.76 9.71 8.14
CA TRP A 166 16.32 10.62 9.15
C TRP A 166 17.84 10.75 8.98
N ASP A 167 18.55 9.63 8.82
CA ASP A 167 20.01 9.63 8.65
C ASP A 167 20.44 10.34 7.36
N ILE A 168 19.64 10.25 6.29
CA ILE A 168 19.83 11.03 5.06
C ILE A 168 19.56 12.52 5.32
N MET A 169 18.46 12.84 6.00
CA MET A 169 18.07 14.21 6.32
C MET A 169 19.14 14.92 7.15
N ILE A 170 19.67 14.30 8.21
CA ILE A 170 20.72 14.87 9.06
C ILE A 170 22.00 15.17 8.26
N ARG A 171 22.41 14.25 7.39
CA ARG A 171 23.57 14.47 6.50
C ARG A 171 23.35 15.66 5.56
N ASN A 172 22.17 15.75 4.96
CA ASN A 172 21.80 16.85 4.07
C ASN A 172 21.69 18.19 4.83
N ALA A 173 21.11 18.18 6.02
CA ALA A 173 21.00 19.35 6.88
C ALA A 173 22.36 19.94 7.22
N LYS A 174 23.34 19.08 7.56
CA LYS A 174 24.72 19.49 7.81
C LYS A 174 25.39 20.05 6.55
N SER A 175 25.25 19.37 5.42
CA SER A 175 25.88 19.78 4.16
C SER A 175 25.30 21.10 3.62
N LEU A 176 24.00 21.32 3.78
CA LEU A 176 23.27 22.49 3.28
C LEU A 176 23.08 23.58 4.34
N LYS A 177 23.60 23.38 5.56
CA LYS A 177 23.45 24.29 6.71
C LYS A 177 22.00 24.69 7.00
N LEU A 178 21.08 23.73 6.89
CA LEU A 178 19.66 23.96 7.13
C LEU A 178 19.36 24.09 8.62
N THR A 179 18.35 24.89 8.96
CA THR A 179 17.77 24.88 10.31
C THR A 179 17.07 23.54 10.57
N LYS A 180 16.77 23.22 11.84
CA LYS A 180 15.98 22.02 12.18
C LYS A 180 14.62 22.04 11.47
N THR A 181 13.91 23.15 11.56
CA THR A 181 12.57 23.33 10.95
C THR A 181 12.60 23.17 9.44
N ASP A 182 13.60 23.74 8.75
CA ASP A 182 13.76 23.57 7.30
C ASP A 182 14.05 22.11 6.93
N SER A 183 14.87 21.45 7.74
CA SER A 183 15.23 20.05 7.53
C SER A 183 14.02 19.12 7.70
N TYR A 184 13.20 19.33 8.73
CA TYR A 184 11.98 18.56 8.97
C TYR A 184 10.93 18.84 7.90
N SER A 185 10.74 20.11 7.53
CA SER A 185 9.82 20.50 6.45
C SER A 185 10.23 19.88 5.12
N LYS A 186 11.53 19.82 4.82
CA LYS A 186 12.04 19.12 3.64
C LYS A 186 11.80 17.61 3.71
N GLY A 187 12.06 16.99 4.86
CA GLY A 187 11.77 15.57 5.10
C GLY A 187 10.29 15.23 4.90
N LEU A 188 9.39 16.07 5.44
CA LEU A 188 7.95 15.95 5.28
C LEU A 188 7.53 16.03 3.80
N LYS A 189 8.03 17.02 3.04
CA LYS A 189 7.74 17.16 1.61
C LYS A 189 8.17 15.93 0.80
N ILE A 190 9.34 15.37 1.10
CA ILE A 190 9.83 14.16 0.42
C ILE A 190 8.94 12.95 0.76
N ALA A 191 8.54 12.81 2.03
CA ALA A 191 7.65 11.74 2.45
C ALA A 191 6.25 11.86 1.79
N GLN A 192 5.69 13.07 1.73
CA GLN A 192 4.39 13.35 1.11
C GLN A 192 4.38 13.13 -0.40
N ALA A 193 5.54 13.18 -1.07
CA ALA A 193 5.65 12.80 -2.48
C ALA A 193 5.35 11.32 -2.75
N GLY A 194 5.28 10.47 -1.70
CA GLY A 194 4.90 9.06 -1.83
C GLY A 194 5.97 8.18 -2.51
N THR A 195 7.17 8.70 -2.77
CA THR A 195 8.23 7.99 -3.50
C THR A 195 9.08 7.06 -2.63
N MET A 196 8.63 6.74 -1.41
CA MET A 196 9.32 5.84 -0.48
C MET A 196 8.35 4.84 0.16
N GLU A 197 8.88 3.76 0.73
CA GLU A 197 8.09 2.86 1.57
C GLU A 197 7.55 3.61 2.79
N PHE A 198 6.39 3.20 3.29
CA PHE A 198 5.82 3.72 4.54
C PHE A 198 5.76 5.25 4.63
N SER A 199 5.60 5.93 3.48
CA SER A 199 5.51 7.38 3.34
C SER A 199 4.49 8.01 4.29
N GLY A 200 3.37 7.32 4.58
CA GLY A 200 2.38 7.80 5.55
C GLY A 200 2.96 7.91 6.96
N TYR A 201 3.70 6.89 7.41
CA TYR A 201 4.35 6.89 8.72
C TYR A 201 5.49 7.90 8.81
N VAL A 202 6.33 7.97 7.77
CA VAL A 202 7.43 8.93 7.71
C VAL A 202 6.90 10.37 7.75
N SER A 203 5.79 10.65 7.04
CA SER A 203 5.13 11.96 7.09
C SER A 203 4.59 12.29 8.48
N TYR A 204 4.02 11.32 9.19
CA TYR A 204 3.61 11.50 10.59
C TYR A 204 4.79 11.89 11.49
N ARG A 205 5.92 11.16 11.38
CA ARG A 205 7.09 11.44 12.22
C ARG A 205 7.67 12.84 12.00
N TYR A 206 7.76 13.30 10.75
CA TYR A 206 8.24 14.65 10.47
C TYR A 206 7.25 15.74 10.90
N ARG A 207 5.92 15.53 10.77
CA ARG A 207 4.92 16.47 11.29
C ARG A 207 5.06 16.68 12.79
N ASN A 208 5.15 15.60 13.56
CA ASN A 208 5.31 15.69 15.01
C ASN A 208 6.58 16.43 15.45
N LEU A 209 7.65 16.42 14.63
CA LEU A 209 8.88 17.16 14.92
C LEU A 209 8.79 18.65 14.57
N ILE A 210 7.88 19.02 13.67
CA ILE A 210 7.60 20.42 13.32
C ILE A 210 6.68 21.04 14.37
N ASP A 211 5.75 20.25 14.90
CA ASP A 211 4.77 20.70 15.88
C ASP A 211 5.30 20.69 17.33
N SER A 212 6.49 20.12 17.56
CA SER A 212 7.20 20.05 18.87
C SER A 212 8.16 21.21 19.08
#